data_AF-U4KGN1-F1
#
_entry.id   AF-U4KGN1-F1
#
_cell.length_a   1.000
_cell.length_b   1.000
_cell.length_c   1.000
_cell.angle_alpha   90.00
_cell.angle_beta   90.00
_cell.angle_gamma   90.00
#
_symmetry.space_group_name_H-M   'P 1'
#
loop_
_entity.id
_entity.type
_entity.pdbx_description
1 polymer ?
#
loop_
_entity_poly.entity_id
_entity_poly.type
_entity_poly.pdbx_seq_one_letter_code
_entity_poly.pdbx_strand_id
1 'polypeptide(L)'
;MKLSYPHICKNIEEIPEKALSHLDEDLMMRIGDCFTRVFPKFAQAFPKTSLVIQDQWTKPVLALKKGVREWLALIVVQKENKNLFFHLQPEFVDKEGELFDEDYEMLPHSWKELYRWFDSFCVAEEPYAQMNWWNTPFRFSGRLDLDDYEKGIGASKVQTEILSKQLGCSREDLRCFFLSENEDALFINEKLCDGRVFHVKGKNFAQVTELYDPQISLDDYLSFFLSDGNPLDYHFKP
;
A
#
# COMPACT_ATOMS: atom_id res chain seq x y z
N MET A 1 5.86 -8.75 19.86
CA MET A 1 5.34 -10.04 19.32
C MET A 1 6.38 -10.78 18.47
N LYS A 2 6.41 -12.13 18.42
CA LYS A 2 7.37 -12.90 17.60
C LYS A 2 6.77 -13.29 16.24
N LEU A 3 7.46 -12.97 15.14
CA LEU A 3 7.01 -13.29 13.77
C LEU A 3 6.97 -14.80 13.52
N SER A 4 6.03 -15.23 12.67
CA SER A 4 5.79 -16.64 12.31
C SER A 4 6.25 -16.95 10.88
N TYR A 5 7.48 -16.57 10.54
CA TYR A 5 8.12 -16.87 9.26
C TYR A 5 9.30 -17.83 9.43
N PRO A 6 9.54 -18.76 8.48
CA PRO A 6 10.65 -19.70 8.57
C PRO A 6 12.03 -19.05 8.66
N HIS A 7 12.21 -17.91 7.99
CA HIS A 7 13.44 -17.15 8.00
C HIS A 7 13.14 -15.69 8.31
N ILE A 8 13.82 -15.15 9.31
CA ILE A 8 13.76 -13.74 9.72
C ILE A 8 15.20 -13.26 9.78
N CYS A 9 15.59 -12.43 8.82
CA CYS A 9 16.96 -12.02 8.57
C CYS A 9 17.12 -10.54 8.93
N LYS A 10 18.05 -10.23 9.84
CA LYS A 10 18.35 -8.87 10.28
C LYS A 10 19.47 -8.21 9.45
N ASN A 11 20.16 -8.99 8.65
CA ASN A 11 21.29 -8.61 7.80
C ASN A 11 21.37 -9.60 6.63
N ILE A 12 22.28 -9.33 5.70
CA ILE A 12 22.48 -10.12 4.48
C ILE A 12 23.02 -11.53 4.79
N GLU A 13 23.85 -11.69 5.82
CA GLU A 13 24.47 -12.97 6.19
C GLU A 13 23.45 -14.00 6.72
N GLU A 14 22.32 -13.53 7.23
CA GLU A 14 21.21 -14.36 7.70
C GLU A 14 20.29 -14.84 6.57
N ILE A 15 20.44 -14.31 5.33
CA ILE A 15 19.59 -14.67 4.20
C ILE A 15 19.95 -16.07 3.70
N PRO A 16 18.97 -16.98 3.52
CA PRO A 16 19.22 -18.28 2.93
C PRO A 16 19.85 -18.13 1.54
N GLU A 17 20.92 -18.87 1.26
CA GLU A 17 21.65 -18.82 -0.02
C GLU A 17 20.72 -18.96 -1.24
N LYS A 18 19.70 -19.83 -1.13
CA LYS A 18 18.69 -20.07 -2.17
C LYS A 18 17.69 -18.93 -2.39
N ALA A 19 17.69 -17.92 -1.53
CA ALA A 19 16.83 -16.74 -1.64
C ALA A 19 17.60 -15.52 -2.18
N LEU A 20 18.94 -15.54 -2.17
CA LEU A 20 19.77 -14.41 -2.59
C LEU A 20 19.51 -14.00 -4.05
N SER A 21 19.35 -14.99 -4.94
CA SER A 21 19.04 -14.76 -6.35
C SER A 21 17.54 -14.51 -6.61
N HIS A 22 16.78 -14.17 -5.57
CA HIS A 22 15.35 -13.88 -5.61
C HIS A 22 15.00 -12.54 -4.95
N LEU A 23 16.03 -11.74 -4.67
CA LEU A 23 15.97 -10.51 -3.92
C LEU A 23 16.79 -9.45 -4.63
N ASP A 24 16.31 -8.22 -4.56
CA ASP A 24 17.02 -7.08 -5.10
C ASP A 24 18.33 -6.83 -4.33
N GLU A 25 19.44 -6.69 -5.04
CA GLU A 25 20.78 -6.52 -4.44
C GLU A 25 20.86 -5.25 -3.59
N ASP A 26 20.29 -4.14 -4.07
CA ASP A 26 20.28 -2.86 -3.35
C ASP A 26 19.50 -2.98 -2.05
N LEU A 27 18.39 -3.73 -2.07
CA LEU A 27 17.62 -4.02 -0.86
C LEU A 27 18.46 -4.86 0.11
N MET A 28 19.06 -5.95 -0.36
CA MET A 28 19.82 -6.88 0.48
C MET A 28 20.94 -6.18 1.25
N MET A 29 21.65 -5.28 0.58
CA MET A 29 22.76 -4.52 1.16
C MET A 29 22.34 -3.52 2.25
N ARG A 30 21.04 -3.18 2.34
CA ARG A 30 20.49 -2.19 3.28
C ARG A 30 19.64 -2.81 4.38
N ILE A 31 19.39 -4.13 4.36
CA ILE A 31 18.65 -4.79 5.44
C ILE A 31 19.35 -4.57 6.78
N GLY A 32 18.59 -4.19 7.81
CA GLY A 32 19.11 -3.88 9.15
C GLY A 32 19.43 -2.40 9.39
N ASP A 33 19.42 -1.57 8.34
CA ASP A 33 19.44 -0.11 8.48
C ASP A 33 18.06 0.45 8.88
N CYS A 34 17.97 1.76 9.12
CA CYS A 34 16.69 2.42 9.35
C CYS A 34 15.83 2.47 8.07
N PHE A 35 14.51 2.51 8.22
CA PHE A 35 13.56 2.40 7.10
C PHE A 35 13.82 3.39 5.96
N THR A 36 14.15 4.64 6.28
CA THR A 36 14.45 5.70 5.30
C THR A 36 15.72 5.44 4.48
N ARG A 37 16.67 4.64 4.99
CA ARG A 37 17.86 4.20 4.23
C ARG A 37 17.54 3.03 3.33
N VAL A 38 16.68 2.12 3.79
CA VAL A 38 16.22 0.99 2.99
C VAL A 38 15.41 1.49 1.79
N PHE A 39 14.47 2.43 2.02
CA PHE A 39 13.55 2.95 1.00
C PHE A 39 13.60 4.48 0.88
N PRO A 40 14.69 5.06 0.33
CA PRO A 40 14.87 6.51 0.31
C PRO A 40 13.86 7.24 -0.57
N LYS A 41 13.49 6.68 -1.73
CA LYS A 41 12.49 7.30 -2.62
C LYS A 41 11.09 7.27 -2.01
N PHE A 42 10.72 6.16 -1.36
CA PHE A 42 9.49 6.10 -0.58
C PHE A 42 9.49 7.15 0.54
N ALA A 43 10.60 7.30 1.27
CA ALA A 43 10.72 8.30 2.32
C ALA A 43 10.62 9.74 1.83
N GLN A 44 11.00 10.00 0.57
CA GLN A 44 10.80 11.29 -0.07
C GLN A 44 9.34 11.52 -0.47
N ALA A 45 8.65 10.49 -0.98
CA ALA A 45 7.25 10.58 -1.39
C ALA A 45 6.27 10.61 -0.20
N PHE A 46 6.57 9.87 0.86
CA PHE A 46 5.76 9.72 2.08
C PHE A 46 6.58 10.07 3.34
N PRO A 47 6.98 11.33 3.49
CA PRO A 47 7.89 11.75 4.55
C PRO A 47 7.30 11.61 5.95
N LYS A 48 6.00 11.88 6.17
CA LYS A 48 5.38 11.79 7.49
C LYS A 48 5.23 10.33 7.92
N THR A 49 4.74 9.50 7.01
CA THR A 49 4.64 8.04 7.19
C THR A 49 5.99 7.43 7.52
N SER A 50 7.02 7.80 6.77
CA SER A 50 8.38 7.26 6.96
C SER A 50 9.01 7.72 8.27
N LEU A 51 8.75 8.95 8.70
CA LEU A 51 9.18 9.45 10.01
C LEU A 51 8.51 8.66 11.15
N VAL A 52 7.20 8.44 11.08
CA VAL A 52 6.48 7.61 12.06
C VAL A 52 7.04 6.20 12.13
N ILE A 53 7.31 5.57 10.97
CA ILE A 53 7.92 4.24 10.92
C ILE A 53 9.28 4.26 11.62
N GLN A 54 10.13 5.22 11.29
CA GLN A 54 11.48 5.31 11.84
C GLN A 54 11.49 5.55 13.36
N ASP A 55 10.57 6.37 13.87
CA ASP A 55 10.58 6.80 15.27
C ASP A 55 9.83 5.83 16.20
N GLN A 56 8.79 5.16 15.70
CA GLN A 56 7.87 4.38 16.53
C GLN A 56 7.93 2.87 16.29
N TRP A 57 8.59 2.40 15.23
CA TRP A 57 8.68 0.99 14.90
C TRP A 57 10.13 0.50 14.98
N THR A 58 10.31 -0.81 15.13
CA THR A 58 11.65 -1.40 15.12
C THR A 58 12.33 -1.21 13.77
N LYS A 59 13.65 -1.40 13.74
CA LYS A 59 14.38 -1.50 12.48
C LYS A 59 13.78 -2.59 11.57
N PRO A 60 13.74 -2.34 10.25
CA PRO A 60 13.41 -3.32 9.22
C PRO A 60 14.15 -4.66 9.38
N VAL A 61 13.40 -5.75 9.32
CA VAL A 61 13.92 -7.11 9.14
C VAL A 61 13.29 -7.72 7.90
N LEU A 62 14.03 -8.60 7.22
CA LEU A 62 13.52 -9.35 6.09
C LEU A 62 12.88 -10.65 6.58
N ALA A 63 11.59 -10.85 6.30
CA ALA A 63 10.89 -12.10 6.54
C ALA A 63 10.72 -12.86 5.22
N LEU A 64 11.17 -14.12 5.19
CA LEU A 64 11.14 -14.96 4.00
C LEU A 64 10.37 -16.25 4.24
N LYS A 65 9.57 -16.62 3.24
CA LYS A 65 8.92 -17.93 3.16
C LYS A 65 9.04 -18.46 1.75
N LYS A 66 9.60 -19.66 1.59
CA LYS A 66 9.65 -20.32 0.28
C LYS A 66 8.24 -20.73 -0.14
N GLY A 67 7.75 -20.16 -1.24
CA GLY A 67 6.52 -20.59 -1.91
C GLY A 67 6.75 -21.78 -2.84
N VAL A 68 5.73 -22.11 -3.64
CA VAL A 68 5.81 -23.21 -4.61
C VAL A 68 6.71 -22.84 -5.80
N ARG A 69 6.67 -21.57 -6.24
CA ARG A 69 7.40 -21.08 -7.42
C ARG A 69 8.38 -19.96 -7.11
N GLU A 70 8.09 -19.15 -6.10
CA GLU A 70 8.87 -17.96 -5.75
C GLU A 70 9.03 -17.84 -4.24
N TRP A 71 9.97 -16.99 -3.81
CA TRP A 71 10.09 -16.60 -2.42
C TRP A 71 9.09 -15.49 -2.11
N LEU A 72 8.27 -15.71 -1.09
CA LEU A 72 7.53 -14.64 -0.46
C LEU A 72 8.51 -13.86 0.41
N ALA A 73 8.75 -12.59 0.04
CA ALA A 73 9.66 -11.70 0.74
C ALA A 73 8.91 -10.49 1.29
N LEU A 74 9.12 -10.20 2.57
CA LEU A 74 8.53 -9.04 3.23
C LEU A 74 9.58 -8.27 4.01
N ILE A 75 9.53 -6.95 3.96
CA ILE A 75 10.14 -6.14 5.02
C ILE A 75 9.14 -6.01 6.15
N VAL A 76 9.60 -6.26 7.36
CA VAL A 76 8.78 -6.19 8.57
C VAL A 76 9.39 -5.21 9.55
N VAL A 77 8.56 -4.31 10.06
CA VAL A 77 8.87 -3.47 11.22
C VAL A 77 7.82 -3.75 12.29
N GLN A 78 8.21 -3.71 13.56
CA GLN A 78 7.37 -4.19 14.66
C GLN A 78 7.15 -3.10 15.71
N LYS A 79 5.98 -3.15 16.34
CA LYS A 79 5.65 -2.54 17.63
C LYS A 79 5.45 -3.67 18.66
N GLU A 80 5.16 -3.31 19.91
CA GLU A 80 4.95 -4.29 20.99
C GLU A 80 3.85 -5.30 20.64
N ASN A 81 2.73 -4.79 20.13
CA ASN A 81 1.48 -5.50 19.85
C ASN A 81 1.10 -5.62 18.36
N LYS A 82 1.86 -5.01 17.44
CA LYS A 82 1.54 -4.97 16.01
C LYS A 82 2.77 -5.18 15.15
N ASN A 83 2.57 -5.69 13.94
CA ASN A 83 3.58 -5.78 12.89
C ASN A 83 3.10 -4.99 11.69
N LEU A 84 4.01 -4.29 11.03
CA LEU A 84 3.79 -3.68 9.72
C LEU A 84 4.60 -4.47 8.70
N PHE A 85 3.87 -5.11 7.79
CA PHE A 85 4.42 -5.97 6.75
C PHE A 85 4.37 -5.23 5.41
N PHE A 86 5.52 -5.11 4.76
CA PHE A 86 5.65 -4.63 3.38
C PHE A 86 5.94 -5.83 2.49
N HIS A 87 4.97 -6.23 1.67
CA HIS A 87 5.15 -7.29 0.67
C HIS A 87 6.00 -6.74 -0.46
N LEU A 88 7.19 -7.31 -0.70
CA LEU A 88 8.10 -6.82 -1.71
C LEU A 88 7.66 -7.23 -3.11
N GLN A 89 7.86 -6.35 -4.09
CA GLN A 89 7.79 -6.74 -5.49
C GLN A 89 8.82 -7.83 -5.79
N PRO A 90 8.48 -8.83 -6.63
CA PRO A 90 9.47 -9.77 -7.13
C PRO A 90 10.62 -9.05 -7.85
N GLU A 91 11.82 -9.63 -7.80
CA GLU A 91 13.03 -9.02 -8.37
C GLU A 91 12.93 -8.73 -9.88
N PHE A 92 12.16 -9.55 -10.61
CA PHE A 92 12.01 -9.49 -12.05
C PHE A 92 11.01 -8.42 -12.52
N VAL A 93 10.28 -7.80 -11.59
CA VAL A 93 9.40 -6.68 -11.93
C VAL A 93 10.28 -5.45 -12.12
N ASP A 94 10.10 -4.77 -13.26
CA ASP A 94 10.78 -3.52 -13.54
C ASP A 94 10.38 -2.49 -12.49
N LYS A 95 11.36 -2.01 -11.73
CA LYS A 95 11.15 -1.02 -10.67
C LYS A 95 11.42 0.39 -11.16
N GLU A 96 11.95 0.60 -12.36
CA GLU A 96 12.28 1.91 -12.94
C GLU A 96 12.20 1.83 -14.46
N GLY A 97 12.07 2.98 -15.13
CA GLY A 97 12.05 3.09 -16.58
C GLY A 97 10.66 3.21 -17.19
N GLU A 98 10.62 3.32 -18.52
CA GLU A 98 9.41 3.64 -19.30
C GLU A 98 8.27 2.65 -19.05
N LEU A 99 8.56 1.34 -19.01
CA LEU A 99 7.54 0.31 -18.77
C LEU A 99 6.86 0.46 -17.41
N PHE A 100 7.64 0.69 -16.35
CA PHE A 100 7.08 0.97 -15.04
C PHE A 100 6.25 2.26 -15.06
N ASP A 101 6.78 3.32 -15.67
CA ASP A 101 6.07 4.60 -15.69
C ASP A 101 4.74 4.54 -16.45
N GLU A 102 4.68 3.75 -17.53
CA GLU A 102 3.48 3.42 -18.31
C GLU A 102 2.47 2.59 -17.49
N ASP A 103 2.93 1.50 -16.85
CA ASP A 103 2.06 0.60 -16.08
C ASP A 103 1.35 1.30 -14.91
N TYR A 104 1.99 2.34 -14.36
CA TYR A 104 1.49 3.10 -13.21
C TYR A 104 1.09 4.54 -13.57
N GLU A 105 0.93 4.89 -14.85
CA GLU A 105 0.69 6.27 -15.31
C GLU A 105 -0.56 6.91 -14.68
N MET A 106 -1.58 6.11 -14.36
CA MET A 106 -2.81 6.59 -13.74
C MET A 106 -2.67 7.08 -12.31
N LEU A 107 -1.60 6.70 -11.61
CA LEU A 107 -1.39 7.06 -10.22
C LEU A 107 -0.86 8.49 -10.09
N PRO A 108 -1.18 9.19 -8.99
CA PRO A 108 -0.38 10.33 -8.56
C PRO A 108 1.11 9.96 -8.59
N HIS A 109 1.96 10.86 -9.08
CA HIS A 109 3.38 10.57 -9.27
C HIS A 109 4.06 9.99 -8.02
N SER A 110 3.73 10.52 -6.84
CA SER A 110 4.24 10.05 -5.55
C SER A 110 3.71 8.66 -5.14
N TRP A 111 2.47 8.32 -5.51
CA TRP A 111 1.88 7.01 -5.20
C TRP A 111 2.55 5.87 -5.98
N LYS A 112 3.18 6.16 -7.12
CA LYS A 112 4.02 5.17 -7.84
C LYS A 112 5.11 4.59 -6.94
N GLU A 113 5.64 5.38 -5.99
CA GLU A 113 6.66 4.90 -5.04
C GLU A 113 6.14 3.85 -4.05
N LEU A 114 4.82 3.75 -3.82
CA LEU A 114 4.24 2.63 -3.08
C LEU A 114 4.52 1.32 -3.83
N TYR A 115 4.29 1.32 -5.14
CA TYR A 115 4.32 0.12 -5.97
C TYR A 115 5.70 -0.21 -6.55
N ARG A 116 6.65 0.73 -6.46
CA ARG A 116 8.02 0.55 -6.90
C ARG A 116 8.73 -0.59 -6.18
N TRP A 117 8.57 -0.64 -4.86
CA TRP A 117 9.23 -1.63 -4.00
C TRP A 117 8.26 -2.61 -3.38
N PHE A 118 6.99 -2.20 -3.23
CA PHE A 118 6.01 -2.99 -2.51
C PHE A 118 4.87 -3.39 -3.43
N ASP A 119 4.53 -4.67 -3.46
CA ASP A 119 3.25 -5.09 -4.03
C ASP A 119 2.11 -4.55 -3.17
N SER A 120 2.28 -4.52 -1.85
CA SER A 120 1.33 -3.98 -0.87
C SER A 120 1.97 -3.88 0.52
N PHE A 121 1.24 -3.32 1.48
CA PHE A 121 1.60 -3.44 2.88
C PHE A 121 0.37 -3.49 3.79
N CYS A 122 0.51 -4.06 4.98
CA CYS A 122 -0.56 -4.14 5.97
C CYS A 122 -0.04 -4.10 7.41
N VAL A 123 -0.90 -3.63 8.32
CA VAL A 123 -0.70 -3.73 9.76
C VAL A 123 -1.48 -4.95 10.26
N ALA A 124 -0.85 -5.79 11.07
CA ALA A 124 -1.51 -6.93 11.69
C ALA A 124 -1.14 -7.06 13.17
N GLU A 125 -2.12 -7.48 13.98
CA GLU A 125 -1.91 -7.88 15.38
C GLU A 125 -1.43 -9.34 15.47
N GLU A 126 -1.41 -10.05 14.34
CA GLU A 126 -0.92 -11.41 14.20
C GLU A 126 0.57 -11.46 13.81
N PRO A 127 1.24 -12.59 14.07
CA PRO A 127 2.64 -12.78 13.73
C PRO A 127 2.89 -13.02 12.22
N TYR A 128 1.87 -12.89 11.37
CA TYR A 128 1.92 -13.06 9.92
C TYR A 128 1.08 -12.01 9.20
N ALA A 129 1.42 -11.72 7.95
CA ALA A 129 0.64 -10.79 7.12
C ALA A 129 -0.74 -11.37 6.79
N GLN A 130 -1.80 -10.61 7.09
CA GLN A 130 -3.16 -10.94 6.66
C GLN A 130 -3.37 -10.63 5.17
N MET A 131 -4.32 -11.33 4.53
CA MET A 131 -4.68 -11.14 3.12
C MET A 131 -5.74 -10.06 2.89
N ASN A 132 -6.52 -9.71 3.92
CA ASN A 132 -7.55 -8.69 3.83
C ASN A 132 -6.95 -7.36 4.27
N TRP A 133 -6.79 -6.41 3.34
CA TRP A 133 -6.15 -5.14 3.62
C TRP A 133 -7.19 -4.05 3.73
N TRP A 134 -7.49 -3.66 4.96
CA TRP A 134 -8.17 -2.41 5.24
C TRP A 134 -7.14 -1.44 5.81
N ASN A 135 -7.40 -0.15 5.66
CA ASN A 135 -6.57 0.94 6.20
C ASN A 135 -5.19 1.10 5.54
N THR A 136 -4.88 0.39 4.45
CA THR A 136 -3.69 0.61 3.63
C THR A 136 -4.05 0.49 2.15
N PRO A 137 -3.26 1.08 1.23
CA PRO A 137 -3.48 0.90 -0.21
C PRO A 137 -3.46 -0.58 -0.59
N PHE A 138 -4.40 -0.98 -1.44
CA PHE A 138 -4.43 -2.33 -1.99
C PHE A 138 -3.21 -2.58 -2.87
N ARG A 139 -2.88 -3.85 -3.08
CA ARG A 139 -1.96 -4.22 -4.16
C ARG A 139 -2.49 -3.71 -5.48
N PHE A 140 -1.58 -3.35 -6.38
CA PHE A 140 -1.98 -2.85 -7.68
C PHE A 140 -2.97 -3.81 -8.36
N SER A 141 -2.64 -5.09 -8.49
CA SER A 141 -3.50 -6.12 -9.10
C SER A 141 -4.75 -6.52 -8.30
N GLY A 142 -4.94 -5.98 -7.09
CA GLY A 142 -6.02 -6.34 -6.17
C GLY A 142 -6.85 -5.15 -5.69
N ARG A 143 -6.62 -3.98 -6.28
CA ARG A 143 -7.55 -2.85 -6.20
C ARG A 143 -8.95 -3.30 -6.63
N LEU A 144 -9.97 -2.80 -5.95
CA LEU A 144 -11.33 -3.26 -6.19
C LEU A 144 -11.91 -2.58 -7.42
N ASP A 145 -12.60 -3.35 -8.26
CA ASP A 145 -13.56 -2.76 -9.19
C ASP A 145 -14.85 -2.34 -8.44
N LEU A 146 -15.78 -1.70 -9.15
CA LEU A 146 -17.03 -1.26 -8.52
C LEU A 146 -17.91 -2.42 -8.05
N ASP A 147 -17.87 -3.57 -8.72
CA ASP A 147 -18.71 -4.72 -8.39
C ASP A 147 -18.20 -5.41 -7.10
N ASP A 148 -16.89 -5.50 -6.91
CA ASP A 148 -16.28 -6.02 -5.68
C ASP A 148 -16.38 -5.00 -4.53
N TYR A 149 -16.26 -3.70 -4.82
CA TYR A 149 -16.56 -2.66 -3.85
C TYR A 149 -18.01 -2.73 -3.37
N GLU A 150 -18.98 -2.88 -4.29
CA GLU A 150 -20.41 -3.05 -3.97
C GLU A 150 -20.67 -4.21 -3.03
N LYS A 151 -20.06 -5.36 -3.28
CA LYS A 151 -20.18 -6.54 -2.40
C LYS A 151 -19.56 -6.25 -1.02
N GLY A 152 -18.41 -5.59 -0.98
CA GLY A 152 -17.66 -5.31 0.25
C GLY A 152 -18.41 -4.36 1.19
N ILE A 153 -18.93 -3.25 0.66
CA ILE A 153 -19.63 -2.24 1.48
C ILE A 153 -21.15 -2.45 1.50
N GLY A 154 -21.70 -3.31 0.64
CA GLY A 154 -23.14 -3.52 0.47
C GLY A 154 -23.83 -2.36 -0.25
N ALA A 155 -23.15 -1.73 -1.20
CA ALA A 155 -23.75 -0.75 -2.12
C ALA A 155 -24.47 -1.47 -3.26
N SER A 156 -25.47 -0.81 -3.85
CA SER A 156 -26.11 -1.28 -5.07
C SER A 156 -25.44 -0.69 -6.32
N LYS A 157 -25.50 -1.42 -7.42
CA LYS A 157 -25.07 -0.95 -8.74
C LYS A 157 -25.62 0.42 -9.13
N VAL A 158 -26.88 0.70 -8.80
CA VAL A 158 -27.51 2.00 -9.09
C VAL A 158 -26.82 3.14 -8.34
N GLN A 159 -26.36 2.89 -7.11
CA GLN A 159 -25.65 3.88 -6.30
C GLN A 159 -24.25 4.17 -6.84
N THR A 160 -23.49 3.15 -7.23
CA THR A 160 -22.15 3.31 -7.83
C THR A 160 -22.19 3.84 -9.26
N GLU A 161 -23.29 3.65 -10.01
CA GLU A 161 -23.50 4.32 -11.30
C GLU A 161 -23.60 5.85 -11.18
N ILE A 162 -24.00 6.38 -10.02
CA ILE A 162 -23.99 7.82 -9.77
C ILE A 162 -22.54 8.33 -9.76
N LEU A 163 -21.63 7.59 -9.12
CA LEU A 163 -20.20 7.92 -9.06
C LEU A 163 -19.61 8.01 -10.47
N SER A 164 -19.77 6.97 -11.30
CA SER A 164 -19.21 6.98 -12.66
C SER A 164 -19.81 8.10 -13.54
N LYS A 165 -21.10 8.40 -13.38
CA LYS A 165 -21.76 9.53 -14.08
C LYS A 165 -21.24 10.89 -13.62
N GLN A 166 -21.07 11.09 -12.31
CA GLN A 166 -20.52 12.34 -11.76
C GLN A 166 -19.10 12.60 -12.22
N LEU A 167 -18.28 11.53 -12.31
CA LEU A 167 -16.90 11.61 -12.76
C LEU A 167 -16.76 11.59 -14.30
N GLY A 168 -17.86 11.43 -15.03
CA GLY A 168 -17.87 11.44 -16.50
C GLY A 168 -17.12 10.26 -17.14
N CYS A 169 -17.10 9.10 -16.49
CA CYS A 169 -16.32 7.94 -16.92
C CYS A 169 -17.14 6.65 -16.97
N SER A 170 -16.55 5.62 -17.58
CA SER A 170 -17.13 4.28 -17.53
C SER A 170 -16.93 3.66 -16.14
N ARG A 171 -17.72 2.64 -15.81
CA ARG A 171 -17.59 1.91 -14.54
C ARG A 171 -16.29 1.09 -14.53
N GLU A 172 -15.96 0.54 -15.69
CA GLU A 172 -14.82 -0.33 -15.91
C GLU A 172 -13.50 0.41 -15.73
N ASP A 173 -13.49 1.74 -15.90
CA ASP A 173 -12.30 2.58 -15.73
C ASP A 173 -12.07 3.01 -14.26
N LEU A 174 -13.06 2.84 -13.36
CA LEU A 174 -12.91 3.22 -11.94
C LEU A 174 -12.39 2.06 -11.10
N ARG A 175 -11.34 2.33 -10.32
CA ARG A 175 -10.78 1.38 -9.36
C ARG A 175 -10.62 2.02 -7.99
N CYS A 176 -11.00 1.27 -6.96
CA CYS A 176 -10.79 1.62 -5.57
C CYS A 176 -9.41 1.13 -5.13
N PHE A 177 -8.50 2.08 -4.86
CA PHE A 177 -7.12 1.80 -4.47
C PHE A 177 -6.93 1.71 -2.96
N PHE A 178 -7.92 2.17 -2.18
CA PHE A 178 -7.85 2.19 -0.74
C PHE A 178 -9.25 2.12 -0.14
N LEU A 179 -9.42 1.33 0.92
CA LEU A 179 -10.62 1.30 1.75
C LEU A 179 -10.22 1.20 3.23
N SER A 180 -10.76 2.08 4.06
CA SER A 180 -10.57 2.03 5.51
C SER A 180 -11.75 1.37 6.24
N GLU A 181 -11.52 1.02 7.50
CA GLU A 181 -12.56 0.62 8.48
C GLU A 181 -13.63 1.70 8.67
N ASN A 182 -13.27 2.96 8.45
CA ASN A 182 -14.20 4.09 8.48
C ASN A 182 -14.98 4.25 7.15
N GLU A 183 -14.88 3.26 6.26
CA GLU A 183 -15.47 3.28 4.92
C GLU A 183 -14.98 4.42 4.02
N ASP A 184 -13.86 5.09 4.35
CA ASP A 184 -13.24 6.02 3.41
C ASP A 184 -12.63 5.22 2.26
N ALA A 185 -13.08 5.53 1.04
CA ALA A 185 -12.64 4.88 -0.19
C ALA A 185 -11.98 5.91 -1.12
N LEU A 186 -10.83 5.54 -1.70
CA LEU A 186 -10.12 6.37 -2.69
C LEU A 186 -10.17 5.71 -4.06
N PHE A 187 -10.77 6.40 -5.02
CA PHE A 187 -10.97 5.95 -6.38
C PHE A 187 -10.06 6.70 -7.35
N ILE A 188 -9.59 5.99 -8.36
CA ILE A 188 -8.86 6.55 -9.50
C ILE A 188 -9.58 6.13 -10.78
N ASN A 189 -9.66 7.05 -11.74
CA ASN A 189 -10.06 6.73 -13.11
C ASN A 189 -8.82 6.35 -13.92
N GLU A 190 -8.66 5.06 -14.17
CA GLU A 190 -7.43 4.53 -14.78
C GLU A 190 -7.25 4.93 -16.24
N LYS A 191 -8.33 5.32 -16.92
CA LYS A 191 -8.29 5.68 -18.34
C LYS A 191 -7.79 7.10 -18.59
N LEU A 192 -7.94 8.00 -17.62
CA LEU A 192 -7.58 9.41 -17.81
C LEU A 192 -6.09 9.68 -17.65
N CYS A 193 -5.37 8.82 -16.94
CA CYS A 193 -3.95 8.98 -16.64
C CYS A 193 -3.58 10.36 -16.06
N ASP A 194 -4.48 10.97 -15.28
CA ASP A 194 -4.34 12.36 -14.80
C ASP A 194 -3.89 12.48 -13.33
N GLY A 195 -3.68 11.35 -12.66
CA GLY A 195 -3.23 11.29 -11.27
C GLY A 195 -4.25 11.82 -10.25
N ARG A 196 -5.51 12.03 -10.65
CA ARG A 196 -6.56 12.52 -9.75
C ARG A 196 -7.12 11.39 -8.90
N VAL A 197 -7.44 11.72 -7.65
CA VAL A 197 -7.97 10.77 -6.67
C VAL A 197 -9.27 11.30 -6.10
N PHE A 198 -10.30 10.46 -6.13
CA PHE A 198 -11.65 10.79 -5.66
C PHE A 198 -11.96 10.04 -4.38
N HIS A 199 -12.27 10.78 -3.32
CA HIS A 199 -12.72 10.25 -2.05
C HIS A 199 -14.24 10.09 -2.01
N VAL A 200 -14.67 8.93 -1.50
CA VAL A 200 -16.07 8.59 -1.23
C VAL A 200 -16.18 8.00 0.17
N LYS A 201 -17.17 8.45 0.94
CA LYS A 201 -17.47 7.90 2.27
C LYS A 201 -18.54 6.82 2.19
N GLY A 202 -18.15 5.56 2.29
CA GLY A 202 -19.04 4.40 2.26
C GLY A 202 -20.00 4.46 1.07
N LYS A 203 -21.31 4.46 1.35
CA LYS A 203 -22.37 4.49 0.32
C LYS A 203 -22.75 5.91 -0.13
N ASN A 204 -22.06 6.95 0.32
CA ASN A 204 -22.43 8.34 0.07
C ASN A 204 -21.89 8.86 -1.27
N PHE A 205 -22.32 8.25 -2.38
CA PHE A 205 -21.92 8.64 -3.74
C PHE A 205 -22.49 9.98 -4.20
N ALA A 206 -23.28 10.66 -3.36
CA ALA A 206 -23.72 12.03 -3.63
C ALA A 206 -22.65 13.07 -3.25
N GLN A 207 -21.70 12.70 -2.40
CA GLN A 207 -20.65 13.58 -1.87
C GLN A 207 -19.27 13.03 -2.25
N VAL A 208 -19.03 12.90 -3.55
CA VAL A 208 -17.71 12.58 -4.08
C VAL A 208 -16.87 13.85 -4.02
N THR A 209 -15.68 13.74 -3.45
CA THR A 209 -14.72 14.85 -3.40
C THR A 209 -13.44 14.46 -4.08
N GLU A 210 -12.88 15.32 -4.91
CA GLU A 210 -11.53 15.14 -5.41
C GLU A 210 -10.56 15.61 -4.34
N LEU A 211 -9.51 14.84 -4.06
CA LEU A 211 -8.47 15.26 -3.14
C LEU A 211 -7.61 16.34 -3.79
N TYR A 212 -7.54 17.52 -3.17
CA TYR A 212 -6.69 18.61 -3.65
C TYR A 212 -5.21 18.23 -3.79
N ASP A 213 -4.69 17.48 -2.81
CA ASP A 213 -3.33 16.94 -2.83
C ASP A 213 -3.38 15.46 -2.42
N PRO A 214 -3.45 14.53 -3.39
CA PRO A 214 -3.50 13.10 -3.10
C PRO A 214 -2.27 12.56 -2.37
N GLN A 215 -1.10 13.18 -2.58
CA GLN A 215 0.13 12.78 -1.90
C GLN A 215 0.04 13.09 -0.41
N ILE A 216 -0.19 14.36 -0.07
CA ILE A 216 -0.26 14.81 1.32
C ILE A 216 -1.41 14.10 2.04
N SER A 217 -2.56 13.95 1.38
CA SER A 217 -3.74 13.32 1.99
C SER A 217 -3.51 11.87 2.39
N LEU A 218 -2.83 11.07 1.54
CA LEU A 218 -2.51 9.69 1.87
C LEU A 218 -1.37 9.59 2.88
N ASP A 219 -0.32 10.41 2.74
CA ASP A 219 0.78 10.44 3.71
C ASP A 219 0.30 10.84 5.12
N ASP A 220 -0.59 11.83 5.22
CA ASP A 220 -1.23 12.22 6.49
C ASP A 220 -2.03 11.09 7.10
N TYR A 221 -2.86 10.42 6.29
CA TYR A 221 -3.66 9.30 6.73
C TYR A 221 -2.77 8.14 7.23
N LEU A 222 -1.78 7.73 6.45
CA LEU A 222 -0.89 6.63 6.79
C LEU A 222 -0.06 6.95 8.03
N SER A 223 0.49 8.17 8.12
CA SER A 223 1.19 8.66 9.31
C SER A 223 0.30 8.60 10.56
N PHE A 224 -0.96 9.03 10.45
CA PHE A 224 -1.92 8.96 11.54
C PHE A 224 -2.21 7.51 11.95
N PHE A 225 -2.56 6.65 10.98
CA PHE A 225 -2.89 5.25 11.24
C PHE A 225 -1.72 4.46 11.83
N LEU A 226 -0.49 4.63 11.29
CA LEU A 226 0.71 3.97 11.79
C LEU A 226 1.18 4.51 13.14
N SER A 227 0.70 5.68 13.55
CA SER A 227 0.87 6.23 14.91
C SER A 227 -0.18 5.74 15.90
N ASP A 228 -0.84 4.61 15.60
CA ASP A 228 -1.96 4.05 16.38
C ASP A 228 -3.20 4.95 16.43
N GLY A 229 -3.33 5.88 15.47
CA GLY A 229 -4.56 6.62 15.23
C GLY A 229 -5.69 5.69 14.79
N ASN A 230 -6.87 5.88 15.35
CA ASN A 230 -8.05 5.11 14.97
C ASN A 230 -8.61 5.63 13.64
N PRO A 231 -8.69 4.81 12.57
CA PRO A 231 -9.22 5.22 11.26
C PRO A 231 -10.57 5.94 11.33
N LEU A 232 -11.41 5.61 12.33
CA LEU A 232 -12.70 6.25 12.55
C LEU A 232 -12.61 7.76 12.83
N ASP A 233 -11.49 8.20 13.43
CA ASP A 233 -11.24 9.58 13.83
C ASP A 233 -10.53 10.40 12.73
N TYR A 234 -10.13 9.76 11.63
CA TYR A 234 -9.53 10.46 10.50
C TYR A 234 -10.59 10.96 9.51
N HIS A 235 -10.36 12.16 8.99
CA HIS A 235 -11.18 12.76 7.95
C HIS A 235 -10.31 13.21 6.79
N PHE A 236 -10.49 12.59 5.63
CA PHE A 236 -9.90 13.08 4.39
C PHE A 236 -10.43 14.48 4.11
N LYS A 237 -9.51 15.38 3.78
CA LYS A 237 -9.85 16.76 3.42
C LYS A 237 -10.08 16.81 1.90
N PRO A 238 -11.16 17.46 1.44
CA PRO A 238 -11.33 17.78 0.04
C PRO A 238 -10.24 18.76 -0.43
#